data_AF-A0A8S4G206-F1
#
_entry.id   AF-A0A8S4G206-F1
#
_cell.length_a   1.000
_cell.length_b   1.000
_cell.length_c   1.000
_cell.angle_alpha   90.00
_cell.angle_beta   90.00
_cell.angle_gamma   90.00
#
_symmetry.space_group_name_H-M   'P 1'
#
loop_
_entity.id
_entity.type
_entity.pdbx_description
1 polymer ?
#
loop_
_entity_poly.entity_id
_entity_poly.type
_entity_poly.pdbx_seq_one_letter_code
_entity_poly.pdbx_strand_id
1 'polypeptide(L)'
;MTWSMHAVARLQLNESAEETLRNSHEGYVREPFKVWSELRRPGVGAVNFHTGMGGLLQALAFGYAGLRVHLDRLEIRKPQLPPGSSGFRIRGGLLQALAFGCAELRVHLDRLKIRKPQLPPGSSGFRIRGIKYLGANLTLSIGQEQTTLAVDAAGDAWPLTFVGGGHNVTRLSPGMTLTLTGEGPFVIRPSPWKDCRLPLDIIGNNYLRPIGT
;
A
#
# COMPACT_ATOMS: atom_id res chain seq x y z
N MET A 1 9.67 18.68 1.80
CA MET A 1 9.42 17.84 0.60
C MET A 1 10.69 17.23 0.02
N THR A 2 11.69 18.01 -0.40
CA THR A 2 12.90 17.52 -1.10
C THR A 2 13.56 16.34 -0.40
N TRP A 3 13.94 16.52 0.87
CA TRP A 3 14.58 15.48 1.68
C TRP A 3 13.73 14.22 1.82
N SER A 4 12.41 14.35 1.92
CA SER A 4 11.50 13.22 2.00
C SER A 4 11.54 12.35 0.74
N MET A 5 11.57 12.97 -0.45
CA MET A 5 11.70 12.24 -1.71
C MET A 5 13.05 11.56 -1.85
N HIS A 6 14.14 12.23 -1.45
CA HIS A 6 15.46 11.61 -1.39
C HIS A 6 15.48 10.41 -0.43
N ALA A 7 14.80 10.49 0.72
CA ALA A 7 14.73 9.38 1.66
C ALA A 7 14.04 8.16 1.04
N VAL A 8 12.92 8.39 0.31
CA VAL A 8 12.25 7.32 -0.44
C VAL A 8 13.19 6.72 -1.50
N ALA A 9 13.88 7.55 -2.28
CA ALA A 9 14.79 7.09 -3.32
C ALA A 9 15.96 6.26 -2.76
N ARG A 10 16.60 6.73 -1.68
CA ARG A 10 17.70 6.01 -1.03
C ARG A 10 17.27 4.64 -0.52
N LEU A 11 16.10 4.55 0.12
CA LEU A 11 15.56 3.27 0.58
C LEU A 11 15.25 2.32 -0.58
N GLN A 12 14.85 2.83 -1.75
CA GLN A 12 14.68 2.01 -2.95
C GLN A 12 16.00 1.44 -3.49
N LEU A 13 17.10 2.19 -3.33
CA LEU A 13 18.46 1.79 -3.69
C LEU A 13 19.15 0.93 -2.61
N ASN A 14 18.45 0.59 -1.51
CA ASN A 14 19.01 -0.07 -0.32
C ASN A 14 20.12 0.73 0.36
N GLU A 15 20.07 2.06 0.28
CA GLU A 15 20.96 2.95 1.01
C GLU A 15 20.32 3.41 2.31
N SER A 16 21.15 3.86 3.25
CA SER A 16 20.68 4.51 4.47
C SER A 16 19.97 5.82 4.12
N ALA A 17 18.76 6.00 4.66
CA ALA A 17 18.00 7.23 4.54
C ALA A 17 17.88 7.99 5.86
N GLU A 18 18.59 7.58 6.92
CA GLU A 18 18.46 8.17 8.27
C GLU A 18 18.73 9.68 8.28
N GLU A 19 19.88 10.10 7.76
CA GLU A 19 20.22 11.52 7.67
C GLU A 19 19.21 12.30 6.81
N THR A 20 18.74 11.65 5.74
CA THR A 20 17.82 12.28 4.79
C THR A 20 16.44 12.47 5.42
N LEU A 21 15.98 11.49 6.19
CA LEU A 21 14.76 11.56 6.99
C LEU A 21 14.89 12.64 8.06
N ARG A 22 16.02 12.70 8.77
CA ARG A 22 16.32 13.72 9.78
C ARG A 22 16.25 15.13 9.19
N ASN A 23 16.94 15.36 8.07
CA ASN A 23 16.94 16.63 7.34
C ASN A 23 15.55 17.06 6.87
N SER A 24 14.61 16.13 6.71
CA SER A 24 13.25 16.42 6.25
C SER A 24 12.36 17.11 7.30
N HIS A 25 12.70 17.02 8.59
CA HIS A 25 11.80 17.51 9.66
C HIS A 25 12.48 18.32 10.76
N GLU A 26 13.67 17.95 11.26
CA GLU A 26 14.25 18.58 12.46
C GLU A 26 14.39 20.11 12.35
N GLY A 27 14.88 20.61 11.22
CA GLY A 27 15.04 22.05 11.02
C GLY A 27 13.74 22.83 10.82
N TYR A 28 12.62 22.13 10.62
CA TYR A 28 11.33 22.69 10.23
C TYR A 28 10.28 22.59 11.34
N VAL A 29 10.52 21.80 12.38
CA VAL A 29 9.61 21.63 13.52
C VAL A 29 9.97 22.61 14.62
N ARG A 30 8.97 23.28 15.21
CA ARG A 30 9.14 24.30 16.25
C ARG A 30 8.62 23.82 17.59
N GLU A 31 9.47 23.91 18.60
CA GLU A 31 9.06 23.80 19.99
C GLU A 31 8.14 24.96 20.40
N PRO A 32 7.33 24.78 21.47
CA PRO A 32 7.16 23.55 22.26
C PRO A 32 6.11 22.60 21.67
N PHE A 33 5.29 23.08 20.72
CA PHE A 33 4.12 22.36 20.23
C PHE A 33 4.38 21.52 18.97
N LYS A 34 5.64 21.40 18.55
CA LYS A 34 6.07 20.68 17.34
C LYS A 34 5.37 21.16 16.06
N VAL A 35 5.22 22.48 15.92
CA VAL A 35 4.57 23.10 14.75
C VAL A 35 5.50 23.05 13.54
N TRP A 36 5.00 22.60 12.39
CA TRP A 36 5.78 22.63 11.14
C TRP A 36 5.83 24.01 10.52
N SER A 37 7.02 24.45 10.13
CA SER A 37 7.27 25.66 9.37
C SER A 37 7.82 25.32 7.98
N GLU A 38 7.50 26.15 7.00
CA GLU A 38 8.03 26.02 5.64
C GLU A 38 9.55 26.19 5.59
N LEU A 39 10.07 27.17 6.33
CA LEU A 39 11.49 27.50 6.33
C LEU A 39 12.17 27.07 7.62
N ARG A 40 13.48 26.82 7.51
CA ARG A 40 14.35 26.57 8.67
C ARG A 40 14.52 27.78 9.58
N ARG A 41 14.38 28.98 9.01
CA ARG A 41 14.44 30.24 9.76
C ARG A 41 13.10 30.46 10.49
N PRO A 42 13.11 30.71 11.81
CA PRO A 42 11.88 31.05 12.55
C PRO A 42 11.26 32.36 12.07
N GLY A 43 9.92 32.47 12.17
CA GLY A 43 9.18 33.71 11.93
C GLY A 43 9.02 34.11 10.45
N VAL A 44 9.43 33.26 9.51
CA VAL A 44 9.33 33.51 8.06
C VAL A 44 8.79 32.26 7.35
N GLY A 45 7.90 32.46 6.38
CA GLY A 45 7.24 31.38 5.64
C GLY A 45 5.97 30.89 6.31
N ALA A 46 5.30 29.92 5.68
CA ALA A 46 4.04 29.39 6.21
C ALA A 46 4.24 28.60 7.52
N VAL A 47 3.38 28.88 8.50
CA VAL A 47 3.17 28.05 9.69
C VAL A 47 2.17 26.93 9.37
N ASN A 48 2.19 25.86 10.16
CA ASN A 48 1.40 24.65 9.89
C ASN A 48 1.63 24.15 8.47
N PHE A 49 2.89 24.11 8.04
CA PHE A 49 3.24 23.80 6.66
C PHE A 49 2.95 22.33 6.32
N HIS A 50 1.71 22.06 5.90
CA HIS A 50 1.18 20.73 5.66
C HIS A 50 1.97 19.96 4.61
N THR A 51 2.52 20.65 3.62
CA THR A 51 3.38 20.04 2.60
C THR A 51 4.63 19.42 3.25
N GLY A 52 5.22 20.06 4.26
CA GLY A 52 6.34 19.49 5.03
C GLY A 52 5.94 18.22 5.79
N MET A 53 4.80 18.26 6.47
CA MET A 53 4.23 17.11 7.20
C MET A 53 3.93 15.94 6.26
N GLY A 54 3.30 16.24 5.11
CA GLY A 54 2.98 15.27 4.07
C GLY A 54 4.23 14.63 3.47
N GLY A 55 5.31 15.40 3.31
CA GLY A 55 6.61 14.87 2.91
C GLY A 55 7.14 13.84 3.90
N LEU A 56 7.20 14.15 5.20
CA LEU A 56 7.65 13.17 6.20
C LEU A 56 6.80 11.90 6.15
N LEU A 57 5.49 12.06 6.03
CA LEU A 57 4.55 10.96 5.93
C LEU A 57 4.77 10.09 4.69
N GLN A 58 5.08 10.70 3.54
CA GLN A 58 5.47 9.99 2.33
C GLN A 58 6.79 9.23 2.51
N ALA A 59 7.78 9.80 3.19
CA ALA A 59 9.04 9.10 3.50
C ALA A 59 8.81 7.88 4.39
N LEU A 60 7.90 7.97 5.35
CA LEU A 60 7.53 6.85 6.20
C LEU A 60 6.69 5.79 5.47
N ALA A 61 5.70 6.19 4.67
CA ALA A 61 4.80 5.28 3.97
C ALA A 61 5.46 4.61 2.75
N PHE A 62 6.06 5.40 1.87
CA PHE A 62 6.66 4.93 0.62
C PHE A 62 8.15 4.63 0.75
N GLY A 63 8.85 5.20 1.73
CA GLY A 63 10.23 4.83 2.04
C GLY A 63 10.25 3.63 2.97
N TYR A 64 10.07 3.86 4.28
CA TYR A 64 10.28 2.85 5.32
C TYR A 64 9.25 1.72 5.29
N ALA A 65 7.95 1.99 5.15
CA ALA A 65 6.96 0.93 4.95
C ALA A 65 6.98 0.34 3.53
N GLY A 66 7.66 0.98 2.57
CA GLY A 66 7.84 0.45 1.22
C GLY A 66 6.56 0.33 0.39
N LEU A 67 5.50 1.08 0.73
CA LEU A 67 4.22 1.02 0.02
C LEU A 67 4.37 1.49 -1.43
N ARG A 68 3.82 0.77 -2.41
CA ARG A 68 3.79 1.17 -3.81
C ARG A 68 2.40 0.91 -4.35
N VAL A 69 1.77 1.97 -4.84
CA VAL A 69 0.47 1.88 -5.50
C VAL A 69 0.74 1.75 -6.99
N HIS A 70 0.29 0.65 -7.56
CA HIS A 70 0.22 0.44 -9.00
C HIS A 70 -1.24 0.48 -9.42
N LEU A 71 -1.48 0.53 -10.73
CA LEU A 71 -2.85 0.51 -11.26
C LEU A 71 -3.61 -0.74 -10.81
N ASP A 72 -2.95 -1.90 -10.73
CA ASP A 72 -3.57 -3.21 -10.48
C ASP A 72 -3.29 -3.79 -9.08
N ARG A 73 -2.44 -3.14 -8.27
CA ARG A 73 -2.03 -3.68 -6.97
C ARG A 73 -1.46 -2.65 -6.02
N LEU A 74 -1.61 -2.92 -4.73
CA LEU A 74 -0.77 -2.35 -3.68
C LEU A 74 0.37 -3.34 -3.38
N GLU A 75 1.60 -2.86 -3.39
CA GLU A 75 2.79 -3.64 -3.11
C GLU A 75 3.52 -3.07 -1.89
N ILE A 76 4.05 -3.95 -1.04
CA ILE A 76 4.95 -3.58 0.06
C ILE A 76 6.32 -4.12 -0.30
N ARG A 77 7.28 -3.22 -0.58
CA ARG A 77 8.63 -3.58 -1.01
C ARG A 77 9.64 -3.23 0.07
N LYS A 78 10.30 -4.26 0.62
CA LYS A 78 11.41 -4.14 1.59
C LYS A 78 11.10 -3.17 2.74
N PRO A 79 10.10 -3.49 3.59
CA PRO A 79 9.81 -2.65 4.74
C PRO A 79 11.03 -2.62 5.70
N GLN A 80 11.38 -1.42 6.15
CA GLN A 80 12.46 -1.15 7.08
C GLN A 80 11.92 -0.35 8.27
N LEU A 81 12.52 -0.55 9.45
CA LEU A 81 12.19 0.27 10.61
C LEU A 81 12.80 1.67 10.45
N PRO A 82 12.04 2.73 10.75
CA PRO A 82 12.61 4.05 10.93
C PRO A 82 13.73 4.04 11.99
N PRO A 83 14.75 4.90 11.85
CA PRO A 83 15.85 5.00 12.81
C PRO A 83 15.33 5.23 14.23
N GLY A 84 15.92 4.55 15.22
CA GLY A 84 15.55 4.69 16.62
C GLY A 84 14.19 4.07 17.00
N SER A 85 13.53 3.33 16.11
CA SER A 85 12.26 2.66 16.40
C SER A 85 12.42 1.15 16.57
N SER A 86 11.70 0.56 17.54
CA SER A 86 11.61 -0.89 17.75
C SER A 86 10.41 -1.52 17.02
N GLY A 87 9.53 -0.70 16.45
CA GLY A 87 8.35 -1.13 15.71
C GLY A 87 7.69 0.03 14.99
N PHE A 88 7.13 -0.24 13.82
CA PHE A 88 6.45 0.76 13.00
C PHE A 88 5.12 0.20 12.48
N ARG A 89 4.02 0.94 12.69
CA ARG A 89 2.67 0.51 12.33
C ARG A 89 1.91 1.66 11.66
N ILE A 90 1.37 1.39 10.47
CA ILE A 90 0.47 2.29 9.75
C ILE A 90 -0.96 1.73 9.85
N ARG A 91 -1.93 2.56 10.22
CA ARG A 91 -3.37 2.20 10.24
C ARG A 91 -4.14 2.97 9.17
N GLY A 92 -5.18 2.33 8.64
CA GLY A 92 -5.78 2.51 7.30
C GLY A 92 -6.28 3.90 6.87
N GLY A 93 -6.31 4.93 7.73
CA GLY A 93 -6.65 6.29 7.29
C GLY A 93 -5.61 6.89 6.33
N LEU A 94 -4.34 6.45 6.46
CA LEU A 94 -3.22 7.02 5.73
C LEU A 94 -3.20 6.65 4.23
N LEU A 95 -3.49 5.38 3.91
CA LEU A 95 -3.52 4.88 2.53
C LEU A 95 -4.68 5.47 1.74
N GLN A 96 -5.80 5.74 2.40
CA GLN A 96 -6.94 6.41 1.77
C GLN A 96 -6.60 7.87 1.44
N ALA A 97 -6.05 8.64 2.39
CA ALA A 97 -5.65 10.02 2.12
C ALA A 97 -4.58 10.15 1.01
N LEU A 98 -3.60 9.23 0.96
CA LEU A 98 -2.55 9.22 -0.06
C LEU A 98 -3.03 8.76 -1.45
N ALA A 99 -4.01 7.85 -1.52
CA ALA A 99 -4.58 7.39 -2.79
C ALA A 99 -5.55 8.40 -3.39
N PHE A 100 -6.27 9.16 -2.57
CA PHE A 100 -7.30 10.11 -3.01
C PHE A 100 -6.84 11.57 -3.06
N GLY A 101 -5.72 11.93 -2.42
CA GLY A 101 -5.34 13.34 -2.19
C GLY A 101 -4.40 14.01 -3.21
N CYS A 102 -3.65 13.26 -4.04
CA CYS A 102 -2.69 13.87 -4.99
C CYS A 102 -2.80 13.39 -6.44
N ALA A 103 -3.71 12.46 -6.71
CA ALA A 103 -4.10 12.10 -8.05
C ALA A 103 -5.53 11.59 -7.95
N GLU A 104 -6.35 11.89 -8.95
CA GLU A 104 -7.59 11.14 -9.21
C GLU A 104 -7.23 9.70 -9.62
N LEU A 105 -6.52 8.98 -8.74
CA LEU A 105 -5.97 7.67 -8.98
C LEU A 105 -7.10 6.68 -8.72
N ARG A 106 -7.90 6.45 -9.76
CA ARG A 106 -8.71 5.24 -9.84
C ARG A 106 -7.74 4.07 -9.93
N VAL A 107 -7.45 3.46 -8.77
CA VAL A 107 -6.85 2.13 -8.70
C VAL A 107 -7.77 1.22 -9.51
N HIS A 108 -7.28 0.63 -10.59
CA HIS A 108 -8.01 -0.39 -11.31
C HIS A 108 -8.13 -1.60 -10.37
N LEU A 109 -9.30 -1.67 -9.72
CA LEU A 109 -9.70 -2.65 -8.71
C LEU A 109 -9.96 -4.04 -9.31
N ASP A 110 -9.22 -4.49 -10.31
CA ASP A 110 -9.54 -5.73 -11.01
C ASP A 110 -9.19 -6.99 -10.20
N ARG A 111 -8.18 -6.93 -9.31
CA ARG A 111 -7.84 -8.04 -8.40
C ARG A 111 -6.88 -7.69 -7.26
N LEU A 112 -6.97 -8.42 -6.15
CA LEU A 112 -5.97 -8.50 -5.08
C LEU A 112 -5.17 -9.81 -5.23
N LYS A 113 -3.83 -9.74 -5.30
CA LYS A 113 -2.96 -10.91 -5.52
C LYS A 113 -1.99 -11.11 -4.35
N ILE A 114 -2.01 -12.30 -3.76
CA ILE A 114 -1.08 -12.74 -2.70
C ILE A 114 -0.11 -13.74 -3.33
N ARG A 115 1.20 -13.49 -3.20
CA ARG A 115 2.25 -14.39 -3.69
C ARG A 115 3.21 -14.72 -2.55
N LYS A 116 3.62 -15.98 -2.45
CA LYS A 116 4.65 -16.46 -1.52
C LYS A 116 4.52 -15.86 -0.11
N PRO A 117 3.41 -16.11 0.60
CA PRO A 117 3.29 -15.70 1.99
C PRO A 117 4.42 -16.32 2.81
N GLN A 118 5.26 -15.48 3.43
CA GLN A 118 6.39 -15.93 4.25
C GLN A 118 6.30 -15.30 5.64
N LEU A 119 6.72 -16.07 6.64
CA LEU A 119 6.91 -15.55 7.98
C LEU A 119 8.13 -14.64 8.01
N PRO A 120 8.07 -13.50 8.72
CA PRO A 120 9.26 -12.74 9.08
C PRO A 120 10.30 -13.62 9.81
N PRO A 121 11.61 -13.39 9.61
CA PRO A 121 12.65 -14.12 10.32
C PRO A 121 12.46 -14.05 11.84
N GLY A 122 12.54 -15.20 12.53
CA GLY A 122 12.38 -15.28 13.99
C GLY A 122 10.95 -15.18 14.51
N SER A 123 9.92 -15.20 13.63
CA SER A 123 8.51 -15.16 14.04
C SER A 123 7.81 -16.52 13.89
N SER A 124 6.87 -16.82 14.80
CA SER A 124 6.01 -18.02 14.74
C SER A 124 4.68 -17.78 14.03
N GLY A 125 4.33 -16.51 13.78
CA GLY A 125 3.08 -16.13 13.14
C GLY A 125 3.08 -14.66 12.72
N PHE A 126 2.34 -14.36 11.65
CA PHE A 126 2.16 -13.02 11.11
C PHE A 126 0.72 -12.81 10.65
N ARG A 127 0.04 -11.79 11.18
CA ARG A 127 -1.38 -11.54 10.89
C ARG A 127 -1.62 -10.11 10.41
N ILE A 128 -2.20 -9.97 9.23
CA ILE A 128 -2.66 -8.71 8.63
C ILE A 128 -4.19 -8.67 8.75
N ARG A 129 -4.73 -7.76 9.58
CA ARG A 129 -6.18 -7.51 9.69
C ARG A 129 -6.57 -6.24 8.95
N GLY A 130 -7.83 -6.15 8.53
CA GLY A 130 -8.38 -4.90 8.01
C GLY A 130 -8.09 -4.63 6.53
N ILE A 131 -7.79 -5.66 5.74
CA ILE A 131 -7.53 -5.52 4.32
C ILE A 131 -8.85 -5.21 3.62
N LYS A 132 -9.06 -3.94 3.25
CA LYS A 132 -10.27 -3.50 2.57
C LYS A 132 -10.13 -3.61 1.05
N TYR A 133 -11.06 -4.28 0.38
CA TYR A 133 -11.09 -4.41 -1.09
C TYR A 133 -12.53 -4.55 -1.59
N LEU A 134 -12.99 -3.63 -2.46
CA LEU A 134 -14.34 -3.60 -3.03
C LEU A 134 -15.48 -3.81 -2.00
N GLY A 135 -15.35 -3.18 -0.82
CA GLY A 135 -16.34 -3.31 0.26
C GLY A 135 -16.18 -4.56 1.13
N ALA A 136 -15.28 -5.48 0.78
CA ALA A 136 -14.87 -6.58 1.66
C ALA A 136 -13.79 -6.13 2.65
N ASN A 137 -13.77 -6.79 3.80
CA ASN A 137 -12.77 -6.68 4.85
C ASN A 137 -12.18 -8.07 5.09
N LEU A 138 -10.86 -8.19 4.92
CA LEU A 138 -10.16 -9.48 4.95
C LEU A 138 -9.05 -9.48 5.99
N THR A 139 -8.78 -10.67 6.52
CA THR A 139 -7.67 -10.93 7.44
C THR A 139 -6.79 -12.06 6.90
N LEU A 140 -5.52 -11.77 6.62
CA LEU A 140 -4.51 -12.77 6.25
C LEU A 140 -3.73 -13.19 7.50
N SER A 141 -3.66 -14.49 7.80
CA SER A 141 -2.82 -15.05 8.86
C SER A 141 -1.83 -16.04 8.26
N ILE A 142 -0.54 -15.79 8.42
CA ILE A 142 0.56 -16.67 8.05
C ILE A 142 1.06 -17.31 9.35
N GLY A 143 1.06 -18.64 9.44
CA GLY A 143 1.64 -19.41 10.54
C GLY A 143 2.71 -20.36 10.04
N GLN A 144 3.36 -21.07 10.96
CA GLN A 144 4.39 -22.07 10.60
C GLN A 144 3.79 -23.27 9.85
N GLU A 145 2.57 -23.66 10.20
CA GLU A 145 1.88 -24.83 9.63
C GLU A 145 1.00 -24.47 8.43
N GLN A 146 0.37 -23.29 8.45
CA GLN A 146 -0.60 -22.90 7.44
C GLN A 146 -0.73 -21.40 7.28
N THR A 147 -1.11 -20.98 6.07
CA THR A 147 -1.56 -19.62 5.79
C THR A 147 -3.06 -19.62 5.53
N THR A 148 -3.79 -18.69 6.14
CA THR A 148 -5.26 -18.58 6.02
C THR A 148 -5.68 -17.17 5.67
N LEU A 149 -6.77 -17.04 4.91
CA LEU A 149 -7.42 -15.80 4.56
C LEU A 149 -8.88 -15.86 5.05
N ALA A 150 -9.20 -15.04 6.04
CA ALA A 150 -10.55 -14.86 6.56
C ALA A 150 -11.25 -13.67 5.89
N VAL A 151 -12.54 -13.83 5.63
CA VAL A 151 -13.43 -12.79 5.11
C VAL A 151 -14.25 -12.26 6.28
N ASP A 152 -13.77 -11.19 6.93
CA ASP A 152 -14.43 -10.61 8.11
C ASP A 152 -15.76 -9.93 7.74
N ALA A 153 -15.80 -9.29 6.57
CA ALA A 153 -17.02 -8.73 5.99
C ALA A 153 -16.92 -8.74 4.47
N ALA A 154 -18.05 -8.84 3.77
CA ALA A 154 -18.15 -8.67 2.32
C ALA A 154 -19.53 -8.10 2.00
N GLY A 155 -19.58 -7.11 1.12
CA GLY A 155 -20.85 -6.52 0.66
C GLY A 155 -21.32 -7.14 -0.65
N ASP A 156 -22.63 -7.11 -0.89
CA ASP A 156 -23.24 -7.69 -2.09
C ASP A 156 -23.06 -6.84 -3.35
N ALA A 157 -22.73 -5.56 -3.21
CA ALA A 157 -22.53 -4.64 -4.33
C ALA A 157 -21.41 -5.08 -5.28
N TRP A 158 -20.37 -5.75 -4.76
CA TRP A 158 -19.21 -6.21 -5.52
C TRP A 158 -18.82 -7.63 -5.09
N PRO A 159 -19.53 -8.67 -5.56
CA PRO A 159 -19.28 -10.04 -5.13
C PRO A 159 -17.86 -10.46 -5.55
N LEU A 160 -17.07 -10.95 -4.58
CA LEU A 160 -15.69 -11.34 -4.80
C LEU A 160 -15.55 -12.85 -5.02
N THR A 161 -14.56 -13.21 -5.82
CA THR A 161 -14.15 -14.58 -6.08
C THR A 161 -12.67 -14.75 -5.79
N PHE A 162 -12.30 -15.88 -5.22
CA PHE A 162 -10.95 -16.29 -4.91
C PHE A 162 -10.52 -17.43 -5.82
N VAL A 163 -9.27 -17.38 -6.29
CA VAL A 163 -8.62 -18.42 -7.10
C VAL A 163 -7.30 -18.74 -6.43
N GLY A 164 -7.12 -19.98 -5.97
CA GLY A 164 -5.90 -20.39 -5.27
C GLY A 164 -5.23 -21.58 -5.93
N GLY A 165 -3.98 -21.39 -6.39
CA GLY A 165 -3.05 -22.45 -6.84
C GLY A 165 -3.47 -23.31 -8.04
N GLY A 166 -4.76 -23.34 -8.40
CA GLY A 166 -5.37 -24.05 -9.52
C GLY A 166 -6.57 -23.29 -10.08
N HIS A 167 -7.33 -23.89 -11.00
CA HIS A 167 -8.43 -23.23 -11.73
C HIS A 167 -9.75 -23.10 -10.96
N ASN A 168 -9.81 -23.55 -9.70
CA ASN A 168 -11.04 -23.49 -8.91
C ASN A 168 -11.32 -22.06 -8.45
N VAL A 169 -12.53 -21.59 -8.76
CA VAL A 169 -13.02 -20.26 -8.42
C VAL A 169 -14.04 -20.39 -7.28
N THR A 170 -13.73 -19.78 -6.14
CA THR A 170 -14.58 -19.83 -4.93
C THR A 170 -15.16 -18.45 -4.66
N ARG A 171 -16.48 -18.33 -4.52
CA ARG A 171 -17.10 -17.05 -4.11
C ARG A 171 -16.82 -16.76 -2.64
N LEU A 172 -16.34 -15.56 -2.34
CA LEU A 172 -16.08 -15.13 -0.97
C LEU A 172 -17.38 -14.68 -0.31
N SER A 173 -17.63 -15.18 0.89
CA SER A 173 -18.77 -14.83 1.74
C SER A 173 -18.30 -14.42 3.14
N PRO A 174 -19.01 -13.52 3.86
CA PRO A 174 -18.65 -13.15 5.22
C PRO A 174 -18.55 -14.38 6.14
N GLY A 175 -17.54 -14.40 7.02
CA GLY A 175 -17.24 -15.51 7.93
C GLY A 175 -16.45 -16.66 7.32
N MET A 176 -16.20 -16.66 6.00
CA MET A 176 -15.43 -17.70 5.34
C MET A 176 -13.94 -17.60 5.68
N THR A 177 -13.29 -18.75 5.93
CA THR A 177 -11.83 -18.84 6.07
C THR A 177 -11.28 -19.82 5.04
N LEU A 178 -10.32 -19.35 4.24
CA LEU A 178 -9.67 -20.12 3.18
C LEU A 178 -8.25 -20.45 3.58
N THR A 179 -7.83 -21.71 3.43
CA THR A 179 -6.42 -22.09 3.58
C THR A 179 -5.69 -21.91 2.27
N LEU A 180 -4.59 -21.16 2.30
CA LEU A 180 -3.72 -20.88 1.15
C LEU A 180 -2.63 -21.94 1.10
N THR A 181 -2.75 -22.90 0.18
CA THR A 181 -1.78 -23.99 -0.02
C THR A 181 -0.92 -23.75 -1.27
N GLY A 182 0.39 -23.98 -1.16
CA GLY A 182 1.37 -23.76 -2.25
C GLY A 182 1.93 -22.33 -2.35
N GLU A 183 2.71 -22.05 -3.39
CA GLU A 183 3.36 -20.73 -3.57
C GLU A 183 2.43 -19.63 -4.12
N GLY A 184 1.20 -20.00 -4.49
CA GLY A 184 0.25 -19.16 -5.20
C GLY A 184 0.51 -19.12 -6.72
N PRO A 185 0.00 -18.10 -7.43
CA PRO A 185 -0.65 -16.93 -6.87
C PRO A 185 -2.07 -17.19 -6.37
N PHE A 186 -2.42 -16.55 -5.26
CA PHE A 186 -3.79 -16.49 -4.77
C PHE A 186 -4.41 -15.15 -5.20
N VAL A 187 -5.51 -15.20 -5.94
CA VAL A 187 -6.10 -14.03 -6.59
C VAL A 187 -7.53 -13.85 -6.11
N ILE A 188 -7.84 -12.71 -5.52
CA ILE A 188 -9.21 -12.27 -5.25
C ILE A 188 -9.59 -11.27 -6.33
N ARG A 189 -10.76 -11.41 -6.94
CA ARG A 189 -11.25 -10.51 -7.99
C ARG A 189 -12.77 -10.40 -7.91
N PRO A 190 -13.39 -9.28 -8.34
CA PRO A 190 -14.83 -9.25 -8.50
C PRO A 190 -15.27 -10.36 -9.47
N SER A 191 -16.46 -10.91 -9.22
CA SER A 191 -17.13 -11.76 -10.18
C SER A 191 -17.22 -10.97 -11.50
N PRO A 192 -16.81 -11.56 -12.64
CA PRO A 192 -16.86 -10.85 -13.91
C PRO A 192 -18.28 -10.37 -14.17
N TRP A 193 -18.44 -9.05 -14.33
CA TRP A 193 -19.63 -8.46 -14.88
C TRP A 193 -19.76 -8.98 -16.31
N LYS A 194 -20.79 -9.78 -16.59
CA LYS A 194 -20.95 -10.41 -17.91
C LYS A 194 -21.20 -9.39 -19.05
N ASP A 195 -21.40 -8.10 -18.78
CA ASP A 195 -21.80 -7.13 -19.81
C ASP A 195 -21.13 -5.74 -19.72
N CYS A 196 -19.94 -5.61 -19.13
CA CYS A 196 -19.25 -4.31 -19.15
C CYS A 196 -18.45 -4.16 -20.47
N ARG A 197 -19.06 -3.53 -21.49
CA ARG A 197 -18.31 -3.06 -22.66
C ARG A 197 -17.37 -1.95 -22.20
N LEU A 198 -16.07 -2.23 -22.17
CA LEU A 198 -15.07 -1.21 -21.93
C LEU A 198 -15.19 -0.15 -23.04
N PRO A 199 -15.21 1.16 -22.71
CA PRO A 199 -15.17 2.22 -23.70
C PRO A 199 -13.76 2.32 -24.27
N LEU A 200 -13.44 1.39 -25.17
CA LEU A 200 -12.15 1.25 -25.86
C LEU A 200 -11.83 2.47 -26.74
N ASP A 201 -12.84 3.28 -27.02
CA ASP A 201 -12.79 4.57 -27.71
C ASP A 201 -12.28 5.71 -26.81
N ILE A 202 -12.36 5.56 -25.48
CA ILE A 202 -11.97 6.59 -24.51
C ILE A 202 -10.64 6.23 -23.81
N ILE A 203 -10.41 4.95 -23.54
CA ILE A 203 -9.18 4.48 -22.90
C ILE A 203 -8.12 4.31 -23.98
N GLY A 204 -7.29 5.34 -24.17
CA GLY A 204 -6.26 5.41 -25.20
C GLY A 204 -5.41 4.13 -25.30
N ASN A 205 -5.42 3.52 -26.48
CA ASN A 205 -4.60 2.36 -26.81
C ASN A 205 -3.12 2.75 -26.88
N ASN A 206 -2.41 2.63 -25.77
CA ASN A 206 -0.95 2.85 -25.73
C ASN A 206 -0.14 1.71 -26.42
N TYR A 207 -0.82 0.75 -27.07
CA TYR A 207 -0.22 -0.36 -27.80
C TYR A 207 0.15 -0.03 -29.26
N LEU A 208 -0.13 1.20 -29.73
CA LEU A 208 0.18 1.66 -31.08
C LEU A 208 1.30 2.71 -31.09
N ARG A 209 2.40 2.51 -30.35
CA ARG A 209 3.67 3.11 -30.79
C ARG A 209 4.24 2.20 -31.87
N PRO A 210 4.34 2.64 -33.14
CA PRO A 210 5.15 1.92 -34.11
C PRO A 210 6.57 1.88 -33.57
N ILE A 211 7.14 0.67 -33.44
CA ILE A 211 8.58 0.52 -33.32
C ILE A 211 9.13 0.81 -34.70
N GLY A 212 9.65 2.01 -34.89
CA GLY A 212 10.54 2.37 -35.99
C GLY A 212 9.91 2.51 -37.38
N THR A 213 10.10 3.69 -37.96
CA THR A 213 10.56 3.86 -39.33
C THR A 213 11.63 4.93 -39.31
#